data_AF-A0A349SHZ1-F1
#
_entry.id   AF-A0A349SHZ1-F1
#
_cell.length_a   1.000
_cell.length_b   1.000
_cell.length_c   1.000
_cell.angle_alpha   90.00
_cell.angle_beta   90.00
_cell.angle_gamma   90.00
#
_symmetry.space_group_name_H-M   'P 1'
#
loop_
_entity.id
_entity.type
_entity.pdbx_description
1 polymer ?
#
loop_
_entity_poly.entity_id
_entity_poly.type
_entity_poly.pdbx_seq_one_letter_code
_entity_poly.pdbx_strand_id
1 'polypeptide(L)'
;MERSFTKEVQNLQLGDGETFHGEGILAITKALLQAGVSYVGGYQGAPVSHLMDVLGDAHEILDDLGVHFETCANEAAAAAMLGASINYPLRGAAVWKSVVGTNVASDALSNLGSAGVKGGAVIVLGEDYGEGASIIQERSHAFAMKSQLWLFDPRPHLPTVVDLVEKAFDLSEASNTPVMIEFRIRACHMHGRFVARDNRRPEFSRHQVLEEPDFDYSRICLPPATYAQEKQKIEQRYPAAIQFITEHKLNEYHEGSRSDVG
;
A
#
# COMPACT_ATOMS: atom_id res chain seq x y z
N MET A 1 25.03 3.19 4.81
CA MET A 1 24.97 3.39 6.26
C MET A 1 23.49 3.54 6.57
N GLU A 2 22.88 2.52 7.18
CA GLU A 2 21.47 2.58 7.57
C GLU A 2 21.21 3.81 8.43
N ARG A 3 20.14 4.54 8.12
CA ARG A 3 19.70 5.68 8.93
C ARG A 3 18.83 5.12 10.04
N SER A 4 19.23 5.31 11.28
CA SER A 4 18.40 4.95 12.43
C SER A 4 17.33 6.03 12.68
N PHE A 5 16.13 5.57 13.04
CA PHE A 5 14.93 6.32 13.38
C PHE A 5 14.45 6.01 14.81
N THR A 6 15.28 5.41 15.67
CA THR A 6 14.87 4.91 17.01
C THR A 6 14.12 5.94 17.87
N LYS A 7 14.43 7.23 17.74
CA LYS A 7 13.71 8.29 18.48
C LYS A 7 12.40 8.65 17.78
N GLU A 8 12.44 8.74 16.46
CA GLU A 8 11.34 9.14 15.62
C GLU A 8 10.20 8.10 15.58
N VAL A 9 10.53 6.80 15.66
CA VAL A 9 9.53 5.72 15.70
C VAL A 9 8.61 5.79 16.93
N GLN A 10 9.01 6.49 17.98
CA GLN A 10 8.13 6.73 19.14
C GLN A 10 6.86 7.50 18.74
N ASN A 11 6.94 8.35 17.71
CA ASN A 11 5.77 9.07 17.18
C ASN A 11 4.74 8.13 16.53
N LEU A 12 5.09 6.87 16.24
CA LEU A 12 4.15 5.88 15.71
C LEU A 12 3.14 5.41 16.78
N GLN A 13 3.43 5.63 18.07
CA GLN A 13 2.55 5.27 19.18
C GLN A 13 1.47 6.32 19.49
N LEU A 14 1.57 7.52 18.91
CA LEU A 14 0.61 8.60 19.13
C LEU A 14 -0.81 8.11 18.83
N GLY A 15 -1.71 8.31 19.79
CA GLY A 15 -3.11 7.89 19.74
C GLY A 15 -4.04 8.95 19.17
N ASP A 16 -5.33 8.67 19.25
CA ASP A 16 -6.38 9.54 18.73
C ASP A 16 -6.34 10.95 19.35
N GLY A 17 -6.39 11.96 18.48
CA GLY A 17 -6.36 13.38 18.88
C GLY A 17 -4.96 13.94 19.16
N GLU A 18 -3.93 13.11 19.27
CA GLU A 18 -2.55 13.58 19.41
C GLU A 18 -2.01 14.13 18.09
N THR A 19 -1.11 15.11 18.15
CA THR A 19 -0.53 15.71 16.93
C THR A 19 0.80 15.05 16.59
N PHE A 20 0.83 14.37 15.44
CA PHE A 20 2.07 13.87 14.86
C PHE A 20 2.87 15.02 14.24
N HIS A 21 4.18 15.03 14.45
CA HIS A 21 5.13 15.90 13.76
C HIS A 21 6.29 15.05 13.22
N GLY A 22 6.56 15.10 11.93
CA GLY A 22 7.63 14.28 11.36
C GLY A 22 7.75 14.30 9.84
N GLU A 23 8.69 13.50 9.37
CA GLU A 23 8.95 13.24 7.95
C GLU A 23 7.84 12.37 7.34
N GLY A 24 7.58 12.51 6.04
CA GLY A 24 6.54 11.77 5.34
C GLY A 24 6.67 10.26 5.44
N ILE A 25 7.88 9.72 5.43
CA ILE A 25 8.09 8.28 5.55
C ILE A 25 7.58 7.70 6.88
N LEU A 26 7.72 8.44 7.99
CA LEU A 26 7.17 8.07 9.30
C LEU A 26 5.64 8.21 9.31
N ALA A 27 5.10 9.22 8.64
CA ALA A 27 3.66 9.39 8.50
C ALA A 27 3.01 8.24 7.70
N ILE A 28 3.67 7.76 6.64
CA ILE A 28 3.23 6.59 5.87
C ILE A 28 3.24 5.35 6.77
N THR A 29 4.31 5.11 7.54
CA THR A 29 4.36 3.98 8.49
C THR A 29 3.25 4.08 9.54
N LYS A 30 3.02 5.27 10.12
CA LYS A 30 1.91 5.50 11.06
C LYS A 30 0.57 5.19 10.41
N ALA A 31 0.36 5.60 9.16
CA ALA A 31 -0.87 5.33 8.44
C ALA A 31 -1.11 3.82 8.20
N LEU A 32 -0.05 3.04 7.92
CA LEU A 32 -0.15 1.58 7.81
C LEU A 32 -0.63 0.93 9.13
N LEU A 33 -0.12 1.42 10.28
CA LEU A 33 -0.54 0.93 11.61
C LEU A 33 -1.97 1.39 11.97
N GLN A 34 -2.35 2.62 11.63
CA GLN A 34 -3.72 3.12 11.77
C GLN A 34 -4.70 2.36 10.89
N ALA A 35 -4.25 1.85 9.74
CA ALA A 35 -5.04 1.01 8.86
C ALA A 35 -5.17 -0.45 9.35
N GLY A 36 -4.47 -0.85 10.41
CA GLY A 36 -4.55 -2.21 10.93
C GLY A 36 -3.94 -3.25 10.00
N VAL A 37 -2.78 -2.94 9.42
CA VAL A 37 -2.03 -3.87 8.60
C VAL A 37 -1.60 -5.10 9.42
N SER A 38 -1.81 -6.30 8.88
CA SER A 38 -1.40 -7.57 9.49
C SER A 38 0.05 -7.92 9.18
N TYR A 39 0.53 -7.53 8.00
CA TYR A 39 1.89 -7.79 7.57
C TYR A 39 2.41 -6.74 6.58
N VAL A 40 3.68 -6.40 6.69
CA VAL A 40 4.38 -5.46 5.81
C VAL A 40 5.70 -6.07 5.37
N GLY A 41 6.00 -6.00 4.09
CA GLY A 41 7.29 -6.41 3.56
C GLY A 41 7.75 -5.50 2.45
N GLY A 42 8.97 -5.70 1.98
CA GLY A 42 9.49 -4.85 0.93
C GLY A 42 10.93 -5.11 0.56
N TYR A 43 11.36 -4.40 -0.46
CA TYR A 43 12.74 -4.34 -0.91
C TYR A 43 13.18 -2.89 -0.99
N GLN A 44 14.35 -2.59 -0.42
CA GLN A 44 14.81 -1.21 -0.27
C GLN A 44 15.05 -0.53 -1.62
N GLY A 45 14.53 0.69 -1.78
CA GLY A 45 14.85 1.54 -2.92
C GLY A 45 14.34 2.96 -2.74
N ALA A 46 15.16 3.96 -3.09
CA ALA A 46 14.79 5.37 -3.01
C ALA A 46 13.62 5.69 -3.96
N PRO A 47 12.68 6.59 -3.60
CA PRO A 47 12.68 7.47 -2.41
C PRO A 47 12.14 6.83 -1.12
N VAL A 48 11.62 5.60 -1.17
CA VAL A 48 10.98 4.94 -0.01
C VAL A 48 11.91 4.03 0.79
N SER A 49 13.23 4.12 0.56
CA SER A 49 14.23 3.23 1.17
C SER A 49 14.17 3.24 2.70
N HIS A 50 13.97 4.42 3.29
CA HIS A 50 13.90 4.58 4.74
C HIS A 50 12.64 3.98 5.38
N LEU A 51 11.61 3.62 4.61
CA LEU A 51 10.40 3.01 5.17
C LEU A 51 10.73 1.66 5.84
N MET A 52 11.60 0.87 5.20
CA MET A 52 12.06 -0.41 5.75
C MET A 52 12.90 -0.20 7.02
N ASP A 53 13.75 0.83 7.04
CA ASP A 53 14.54 1.19 8.23
C ASP A 53 13.63 1.60 9.39
N VAL A 54 12.59 2.41 9.12
CA VAL A 54 11.59 2.82 10.11
C VAL A 54 10.82 1.62 10.65
N LEU A 55 10.40 0.67 9.79
CA LEU A 55 9.71 -0.54 10.24
C LEU A 55 10.62 -1.44 11.09
N GLY A 56 11.90 -1.58 10.71
CA GLY A 56 12.90 -2.32 11.50
C GLY A 56 13.11 -1.70 12.88
N ASP A 57 13.30 -0.38 12.95
CA ASP A 57 13.46 0.33 14.22
C ASP A 57 12.17 0.33 15.07
N ALA A 58 10.99 0.18 14.45
CA ALA A 58 9.69 0.08 15.11
C ALA A 58 9.30 -1.34 15.57
N HIS A 59 10.23 -2.31 15.55
CA HIS A 59 9.93 -3.72 15.85
C HIS A 59 9.15 -3.95 17.15
N GLU A 60 9.43 -3.23 18.24
CA GLU A 60 8.68 -3.37 19.50
C GLU A 60 7.19 -3.01 19.34
N ILE A 61 6.88 -1.99 18.54
CA ILE A 61 5.51 -1.55 18.25
C ILE A 61 4.81 -2.57 17.35
N LEU A 62 5.52 -3.08 16.33
CA LEU A 62 5.01 -4.11 15.44
C LEU A 62 4.72 -5.41 16.19
N ASP A 63 5.64 -5.82 17.06
CA ASP A 63 5.49 -6.98 17.91
C ASP A 63 4.30 -6.81 18.85
N ASP A 64 4.15 -5.69 19.58
CA ASP A 64 2.97 -5.46 20.43
C ASP A 64 1.66 -5.63 19.64
N LEU A 65 1.57 -5.04 18.45
CA LEU A 65 0.39 -5.13 17.57
C LEU A 65 0.24 -6.50 16.89
N GLY A 66 1.26 -7.36 16.92
CA GLY A 66 1.30 -8.66 16.24
C GLY A 66 1.52 -8.58 14.72
N VAL A 67 2.01 -7.44 14.21
CA VAL A 67 2.28 -7.20 12.79
C VAL A 67 3.52 -7.96 12.34
N HIS A 68 3.43 -8.72 11.26
CA HIS A 68 4.58 -9.38 10.67
C HIS A 68 5.36 -8.42 9.76
N PHE A 69 6.67 -8.30 9.99
CA PHE A 69 7.57 -7.53 9.14
C PHE A 69 8.56 -8.45 8.42
N GLU A 70 8.71 -8.29 7.11
CA GLU A 70 9.58 -9.13 6.29
C GLU A 70 10.48 -8.29 5.35
N THR A 71 11.80 -8.45 5.47
CA THR A 71 12.75 -7.91 4.50
C THR A 71 12.90 -8.89 3.34
N CYS A 72 12.23 -8.62 2.23
CA CYS A 72 12.16 -9.56 1.10
C CYS A 72 13.48 -9.59 0.30
N ALA A 73 13.73 -10.71 -0.39
CA ALA A 73 14.93 -10.86 -1.22
C ALA A 73 14.95 -9.96 -2.47
N ASN A 74 13.77 -9.59 -2.98
CA ASN A 74 13.56 -8.67 -4.11
C ASN A 74 12.07 -8.24 -4.17
N GLU A 75 11.73 -7.38 -5.12
CA GLU A 75 10.38 -6.84 -5.31
C GLU A 75 9.35 -7.90 -5.74
N ALA A 76 9.79 -8.94 -6.48
CA ALA A 76 8.91 -10.06 -6.84
C ALA A 76 8.47 -10.85 -5.61
N ALA A 77 9.38 -11.11 -4.67
CA ALA A 77 9.07 -11.74 -3.39
C ALA A 77 8.17 -10.85 -2.53
N ALA A 78 8.43 -9.53 -2.48
CA ALA A 78 7.58 -8.57 -1.77
C ALA A 78 6.14 -8.53 -2.33
N ALA A 79 5.98 -8.54 -3.66
CA ALA A 79 4.68 -8.61 -4.29
C ALA A 79 4.00 -9.98 -4.09
N ALA A 80 4.74 -11.09 -4.13
CA ALA A 80 4.19 -12.43 -3.92
C ALA A 80 3.69 -12.63 -2.48
N MET A 81 4.32 -11.99 -1.49
CA MET A 81 3.87 -12.00 -0.09
C MET A 81 2.43 -11.46 0.06
N LEU A 82 2.00 -10.51 -0.79
CA LEU A 82 0.61 -10.04 -0.83
C LEU A 82 -0.41 -11.13 -1.18
N GLY A 83 0.05 -12.29 -1.67
CA GLY A 83 -0.78 -13.46 -1.91
C GLY A 83 -1.54 -13.96 -0.68
N ALA A 84 -1.09 -13.68 0.55
CA ALA A 84 -1.85 -14.01 1.76
C ALA A 84 -3.22 -13.31 1.80
N SER A 85 -3.30 -12.05 1.34
CA SER A 85 -4.55 -11.29 1.21
C SER A 85 -5.51 -11.84 0.13
N ILE A 86 -5.07 -12.75 -0.76
CA ILE A 86 -5.96 -13.35 -1.76
C ILE A 86 -7.04 -14.19 -1.08
N ASN A 87 -6.63 -15.08 -0.18
CA ASN A 87 -7.55 -16.06 0.44
C ASN A 87 -8.02 -15.62 1.83
N TYR A 88 -7.22 -14.82 2.52
CA TYR A 88 -7.45 -14.48 3.92
C TYR A 88 -7.78 -13.01 4.09
N PRO A 89 -8.62 -12.65 5.09
CA PRO A 89 -8.96 -11.27 5.42
C PRO A 89 -7.81 -10.56 6.16
N LEU A 90 -6.59 -10.67 5.64
CA LEU A 90 -5.38 -10.06 6.17
C LEU A 90 -5.07 -8.80 5.38
N ARG A 91 -4.92 -7.66 6.05
CA ARG A 91 -4.44 -6.43 5.40
C ARG A 91 -2.93 -6.54 5.20
N GLY A 92 -2.47 -6.49 3.96
CA GLY A 92 -1.06 -6.63 3.58
C GLY A 92 -0.52 -5.38 2.91
N ALA A 93 0.73 -4.99 3.23
CA ALA A 93 1.43 -3.95 2.50
C ALA A 93 2.77 -4.43 1.95
N ALA A 94 3.12 -3.96 0.75
CA ALA A 94 4.43 -4.20 0.16
C ALA A 94 5.07 -2.90 -0.34
N VAL A 95 6.39 -2.76 -0.19
CA VAL A 95 7.10 -1.51 -0.48
C VAL A 95 8.31 -1.72 -1.38
N TRP A 96 8.47 -0.89 -2.42
CA TRP A 96 9.67 -0.85 -3.25
C TRP A 96 9.78 0.43 -4.09
N LYS A 97 10.94 0.61 -4.74
CA LYS A 97 11.16 1.66 -5.73
C LYS A 97 10.51 1.34 -7.08
N SER A 98 9.74 2.27 -7.60
CA SER A 98 9.25 2.27 -8.96
C SER A 98 10.14 3.10 -9.90
N VAL A 99 10.17 2.83 -11.20
CA VAL A 99 9.47 1.74 -11.91
C VAL A 99 10.27 0.44 -12.00
N VAL A 100 11.59 0.49 -11.78
CA VAL A 100 12.48 -0.67 -11.97
C VAL A 100 12.15 -1.85 -11.06
N GLY A 101 11.73 -1.59 -9.81
CA GLY A 101 11.25 -2.64 -8.91
C GLY A 101 9.90 -3.19 -9.34
N THR A 102 9.02 -2.34 -9.87
CA THR A 102 7.72 -2.76 -10.42
C THR A 102 7.88 -3.63 -11.66
N ASN A 103 8.91 -3.40 -12.48
CA ASN A 103 9.32 -4.31 -13.56
C ASN A 103 9.63 -5.72 -13.01
N VAL A 104 10.41 -5.81 -11.91
CA VAL A 104 10.74 -7.08 -11.24
C VAL A 104 9.48 -7.72 -10.63
N ALA A 105 8.59 -6.94 -10.02
CA ALA A 105 7.36 -7.40 -9.37
C ALA A 105 6.20 -7.75 -10.34
N SER A 106 6.33 -7.42 -11.63
CA SER A 106 5.24 -7.41 -12.61
C SER A 106 4.50 -8.75 -12.76
N ASP A 107 5.19 -9.88 -12.66
CA ASP A 107 4.56 -11.21 -12.74
C ASP A 107 3.66 -11.48 -11.52
N ALA A 108 4.19 -11.25 -10.32
CA ALA A 108 3.44 -11.40 -9.07
C ALA A 108 2.23 -10.45 -9.02
N LEU A 109 2.40 -9.20 -9.46
CA LEU A 109 1.30 -8.23 -9.56
C LEU A 109 0.21 -8.67 -10.55
N SER A 110 0.58 -9.32 -11.66
CA SER A 110 -0.38 -9.84 -12.62
C SER A 110 -1.20 -11.00 -12.05
N ASN A 111 -0.57 -11.88 -11.27
CA ASN A 111 -1.26 -12.94 -10.53
C ASN A 111 -2.19 -12.36 -9.46
N LEU A 112 -1.70 -11.40 -8.67
CA LEU A 112 -2.48 -10.75 -7.61
C LEU A 112 -3.70 -10.00 -8.18
N GLY A 113 -3.52 -9.25 -9.27
CA GLY A 113 -4.61 -8.55 -9.95
C GLY A 113 -5.62 -9.51 -10.58
N SER A 114 -5.17 -10.62 -11.17
CA SER A 114 -6.05 -11.66 -11.71
C SER A 114 -6.94 -12.26 -10.64
N ALA A 115 -6.35 -12.83 -9.58
CA ALA A 115 -7.09 -13.44 -8.48
C ALA A 115 -8.00 -12.45 -7.74
N GLY A 116 -7.53 -11.21 -7.56
CA GLY A 116 -8.14 -10.27 -6.63
C GLY A 116 -7.81 -10.61 -5.17
N VAL A 117 -8.28 -9.78 -4.25
CA VAL A 117 -7.96 -9.91 -2.82
C VAL A 117 -9.19 -9.88 -1.94
N LYS A 118 -9.15 -10.65 -0.84
CA LYS A 118 -10.16 -10.67 0.23
C LYS A 118 -9.80 -9.69 1.33
N GLY A 119 -8.56 -9.75 1.84
CA GLY A 119 -8.00 -8.72 2.71
C GLY A 119 -7.42 -7.57 1.89
N GLY A 120 -7.42 -6.35 2.41
CA GLY A 120 -6.89 -5.21 1.67
C GLY A 120 -5.40 -5.37 1.37
N ALA A 121 -4.99 -5.13 0.12
CA ALA A 121 -3.60 -5.22 -0.31
C ALA A 121 -3.13 -3.88 -0.88
N VAL A 122 -2.15 -3.26 -0.23
CA VAL A 122 -1.61 -1.95 -0.62
C VAL A 122 -0.15 -2.08 -1.05
N ILE A 123 0.19 -1.49 -2.18
CA ILE A 123 1.53 -1.42 -2.71
C ILE A 123 2.03 0.02 -2.59
N VAL A 124 2.99 0.26 -1.71
CA VAL A 124 3.63 1.57 -1.52
C VAL A 124 4.79 1.70 -2.50
N LEU A 125 4.63 2.56 -3.50
CA LEU A 125 5.59 2.76 -4.57
C LEU A 125 6.39 4.04 -4.33
N GLY A 126 7.71 3.92 -4.25
CA GLY A 126 8.59 5.08 -4.40
C GLY A 126 8.68 5.47 -5.87
N GLU A 127 7.88 6.42 -6.33
CA GLU A 127 7.86 6.90 -7.71
C GLU A 127 8.87 8.05 -7.90
N ASP A 128 9.63 8.01 -8.98
CA ASP A 128 10.73 8.94 -9.24
C ASP A 128 10.84 9.32 -10.72
N TYR A 129 9.77 9.12 -11.50
CA TYR A 129 9.66 9.61 -12.86
C TYR A 129 9.80 11.14 -12.92
N GLY A 130 10.67 11.62 -13.81
CA GLY A 130 10.97 13.05 -13.97
C GLY A 130 11.87 13.63 -12.89
N GLU A 131 12.37 12.80 -11.97
CA GLU A 131 13.22 13.18 -10.85
C GLU A 131 14.61 12.49 -10.95
N GLY A 132 15.48 12.70 -9.96
CA GLY A 132 16.93 12.48 -10.11
C GLY A 132 17.49 11.09 -9.73
N ALA A 133 16.72 10.22 -9.09
CA ALA A 133 17.22 8.91 -8.62
C ALA A 133 16.88 7.75 -9.58
N SER A 134 15.98 7.90 -10.55
CA SER A 134 15.66 6.88 -11.55
C SER A 134 16.48 7.04 -12.83
N ILE A 135 17.13 5.94 -13.25
CA ILE A 135 17.83 5.87 -14.54
C ILE A 135 16.82 5.66 -15.68
N ILE A 136 15.81 4.81 -15.46
CA ILE A 136 14.77 4.48 -16.43
C ILE A 136 13.57 5.40 -16.19
N GLN A 137 13.15 6.12 -17.23
CA GLN A 137 12.07 7.11 -17.16
C GLN A 137 10.78 6.50 -17.71
N GLU A 138 10.20 5.58 -16.94
CA GLU A 138 8.86 5.01 -17.15
C GLU A 138 7.99 5.30 -15.92
N ARG A 139 6.66 5.12 -16.05
CA ARG A 139 5.71 5.37 -14.95
C ARG A 139 5.01 4.09 -14.52
N SER A 140 4.72 3.98 -13.22
CA SER A 140 3.98 2.84 -12.65
C SER A 140 2.53 2.70 -13.15
N HIS A 141 1.95 3.78 -13.68
CA HIS A 141 0.63 3.77 -14.29
C HIS A 141 0.44 2.68 -15.35
N ALA A 142 1.47 2.38 -16.16
CA ALA A 142 1.40 1.33 -17.17
C ALA A 142 1.18 -0.06 -16.54
N PHE A 143 1.73 -0.30 -15.35
CA PHE A 143 1.55 -1.54 -14.60
C PHE A 143 0.18 -1.62 -13.96
N ALA A 144 -0.31 -0.52 -13.38
CA ALA A 144 -1.67 -0.45 -12.87
C ALA A 144 -2.69 -0.77 -13.98
N MET A 145 -2.52 -0.20 -15.17
CA MET A 145 -3.36 -0.49 -16.33
C MET A 145 -3.20 -1.92 -16.83
N LYS A 146 -1.95 -2.40 -16.99
CA LYS A 146 -1.63 -3.77 -17.46
C LYS A 146 -2.26 -4.83 -16.56
N SER A 147 -2.17 -4.66 -15.25
CA SER A 147 -2.61 -5.64 -14.25
C SER A 147 -4.00 -5.34 -13.68
N GLN A 148 -4.67 -4.29 -14.17
CA GLN A 148 -5.98 -3.79 -13.69
C GLN A 148 -6.02 -3.58 -12.18
N LEU A 149 -5.05 -2.83 -11.67
CA LEU A 149 -4.93 -2.41 -10.28
C LEU A 149 -5.34 -0.95 -10.14
N TRP A 150 -5.75 -0.54 -8.94
CA TRP A 150 -6.05 0.86 -8.66
C TRP A 150 -4.79 1.61 -8.26
N LEU A 151 -4.78 2.91 -8.51
CA LEU A 151 -3.61 3.75 -8.32
C LEU A 151 -4.02 5.07 -7.67
N PHE A 152 -3.36 5.40 -6.57
CA PHE A 152 -3.40 6.73 -5.97
C PHE A 152 -2.07 7.46 -6.23
N ASP A 153 -2.16 8.73 -6.65
CA ASP A 153 -1.04 9.68 -6.77
C ASP A 153 -1.32 10.89 -5.86
N PRO A 154 -1.14 10.76 -4.54
CA PRO A 154 -1.43 11.81 -3.57
C PRO A 154 -0.53 13.04 -3.75
N ARG A 155 -1.11 14.22 -3.56
CA ARG A 155 -0.33 15.47 -3.35
C ARG A 155 0.60 15.32 -2.13
N PRO A 156 1.76 15.99 -2.12
CA PRO A 156 2.67 15.99 -0.97
C PRO A 156 2.09 16.83 0.18
N HIS A 157 1.14 16.24 0.91
CA HIS A 157 0.46 16.82 2.07
C HIS A 157 0.14 15.72 3.09
N LEU A 158 0.75 15.75 4.27
CA LEU A 158 0.71 14.61 5.21
C LEU A 158 -0.71 14.18 5.62
N PRO A 159 -1.66 15.07 5.95
CA PRO A 159 -3.02 14.64 6.23
C PRO A 159 -3.67 13.86 5.08
N THR A 160 -3.46 14.32 3.83
CA THR A 160 -3.98 13.64 2.63
C THR A 160 -3.30 12.29 2.42
N VAL A 161 -1.98 12.22 2.61
CA VAL A 161 -1.20 10.97 2.48
C VAL A 161 -1.68 9.92 3.48
N VAL A 162 -1.82 10.29 4.76
CA VAL A 162 -2.25 9.37 5.82
C VAL A 162 -3.67 8.86 5.56
N ASP A 163 -4.59 9.76 5.22
CA ASP A 163 -5.98 9.38 4.92
C ASP A 163 -6.07 8.47 3.69
N LEU A 164 -5.30 8.76 2.62
CA LEU A 164 -5.30 7.92 1.42
C LEU A 164 -4.64 6.55 1.62
N VAL A 165 -3.64 6.42 2.51
CA VAL A 165 -3.11 5.09 2.87
C VAL A 165 -4.17 4.27 3.59
N GLU A 166 -4.91 4.85 4.55
CA GLU A 166 -6.03 4.16 5.19
C GLU A 166 -7.13 3.81 4.17
N LYS A 167 -7.49 4.75 3.29
CA LYS A 167 -8.48 4.54 2.23
C LYS A 167 -8.04 3.57 1.14
N ALA A 168 -6.74 3.37 0.94
CA ALA A 168 -6.23 2.37 -0.01
C ALA A 168 -6.61 0.96 0.43
N PHE A 169 -6.53 0.66 1.74
CA PHE A 169 -7.02 -0.62 2.26
C PHE A 169 -8.53 -0.76 2.11
N ASP A 170 -9.29 0.27 2.50
CA ASP A 170 -10.76 0.26 2.39
C ASP A 170 -11.21 0.07 0.92
N LEU A 171 -10.59 0.80 -0.03
CA LEU A 171 -10.86 0.65 -1.46
C LEU A 171 -10.50 -0.77 -1.94
N SER A 172 -9.36 -1.29 -1.48
CA SER A 172 -8.89 -2.62 -1.87
C SER A 172 -9.89 -3.71 -1.47
N GLU A 173 -10.44 -3.62 -0.26
CA GLU A 173 -11.44 -4.54 0.27
C GLU A 173 -12.81 -4.36 -0.40
N ALA A 174 -13.26 -3.12 -0.57
CA ALA A 174 -14.54 -2.80 -1.20
C ALA A 174 -14.62 -3.26 -2.67
N SER A 175 -13.48 -3.28 -3.37
CA SER A 175 -13.40 -3.63 -4.78
C SER A 175 -12.72 -4.98 -5.06
N ASN A 176 -12.25 -5.69 -4.03
CA ASN A 176 -11.46 -6.92 -4.13
C ASN A 176 -10.25 -6.83 -5.09
N THR A 177 -9.60 -5.67 -5.13
CA THR A 177 -8.46 -5.39 -6.03
C THR A 177 -7.32 -4.73 -5.27
N PRO A 178 -6.06 -5.11 -5.50
CA PRO A 178 -4.92 -4.42 -4.89
C PRO A 178 -4.82 -2.95 -5.32
N VAL A 179 -4.32 -2.11 -4.42
CA VAL A 179 -4.18 -0.67 -4.64
C VAL A 179 -2.70 -0.28 -4.58
N MET A 180 -2.20 0.33 -5.64
CA MET A 180 -0.92 1.01 -5.65
C MET A 180 -1.09 2.44 -5.12
N ILE A 181 -0.14 2.92 -4.33
CA ILE A 181 -0.04 4.32 -3.92
C ILE A 181 1.37 4.83 -4.21
N GLU A 182 1.47 5.87 -5.02
CA GLU A 182 2.72 6.47 -5.45
C GLU A 182 3.15 7.57 -4.47
N PHE A 183 4.40 7.52 -4.02
CA PHE A 183 5.04 8.60 -3.27
C PHE A 183 6.31 9.04 -3.95
N ARG A 184 6.34 10.31 -4.35
CA ARG A 184 7.53 10.96 -4.92
C ARG A 184 8.44 11.51 -3.84
N ILE A 185 9.67 11.88 -4.21
CA ILE A 185 10.71 12.42 -3.30
C ILE A 185 10.14 13.41 -2.28
N ARG A 186 9.36 14.40 -2.74
CA ARG A 186 8.79 15.43 -1.86
C ARG A 186 7.83 14.85 -0.82
N ALA A 187 6.94 13.93 -1.21
CA ALA A 187 6.02 13.31 -0.27
C ALA A 187 6.76 12.45 0.77
N CYS A 188 7.85 11.80 0.38
CA CYS A 188 8.65 10.97 1.27
C CYS A 188 9.44 11.78 2.30
N HIS A 189 10.02 12.93 1.90
CA HIS A 189 10.99 13.68 2.72
C HIS A 189 10.48 15.02 3.27
N MET A 190 9.27 15.45 2.92
CA MET A 190 8.69 16.64 3.54
C MET A 190 8.43 16.41 5.03
N HIS A 191 8.56 17.48 5.81
CA HIS A 191 8.11 17.49 7.20
C HIS A 191 6.76 18.20 7.31
N GLY A 192 5.91 17.68 8.18
CA GLY A 192 4.59 18.27 8.43
C GLY A 192 3.98 17.77 9.72
N ARG A 193 2.66 17.95 9.84
CA ARG A 193 1.88 17.48 10.97
C ARG A 193 0.49 17.04 10.55
N PHE A 194 -0.10 16.13 11.33
CA PHE A 194 -1.50 15.72 11.23
C PHE A 194 -2.00 15.27 12.60
N VAL A 195 -3.33 15.19 12.77
CA VAL A 195 -3.93 14.61 13.97
C VAL A 195 -3.95 13.09 13.79
N ALA A 196 -3.25 12.38 14.68
CA ALA A 196 -3.15 10.94 14.64
C ALA A 196 -4.48 10.28 15.06
N ARG A 197 -4.64 9.03 14.63
CA ARG A 197 -5.67 8.09 15.09
C ARG A 197 -4.97 6.95 15.83
N ASP A 198 -5.70 6.22 16.65
CA ASP A 198 -5.19 5.01 17.29
C ASP A 198 -4.68 4.00 16.25
N ASN A 199 -3.58 3.32 16.58
CA ASN A 199 -3.16 2.14 15.82
C ASN A 199 -4.24 1.06 15.97
N ARG A 200 -4.63 0.43 14.87
CA ARG A 200 -5.60 -0.66 14.90
C ARG A 200 -4.86 -1.98 15.03
N ARG A 201 -5.21 -2.78 16.03
CA ARG A 201 -4.74 -4.17 16.08
C ARG A 201 -5.40 -4.93 14.93
N PRO A 202 -4.64 -5.60 14.06
CA PRO A 202 -5.21 -6.40 12.99
C PRO A 202 -6.05 -7.55 13.56
N GLU A 203 -7.17 -7.88 12.89
CA GLU A 203 -8.06 -8.98 13.31
C GLU A 203 -7.32 -10.33 13.34
N PHE A 204 -6.43 -10.53 12.37
CA PHE A 204 -5.54 -11.69 12.29
C PHE A 204 -4.08 -11.22 12.20
N SER A 205 -3.23 -11.84 13.01
CA SER A 205 -1.86 -11.38 13.27
C SER A 205 -0.99 -12.54 13.77
N ARG A 206 0.29 -12.28 14.09
CA ARG A 206 1.13 -13.29 14.76
C ARG A 206 0.63 -13.66 16.17
N HIS A 207 -0.16 -12.79 16.79
CA HIS A 207 -0.70 -12.99 18.14
C HIS A 207 -2.13 -13.56 18.12
N GLN A 208 -2.83 -13.42 17.00
CA GLN A 208 -4.17 -13.95 16.78
C GLN A 208 -4.19 -14.63 15.41
N VAL A 209 -3.81 -15.90 15.39
CA VAL A 209 -3.70 -16.67 14.15
C VAL A 209 -5.08 -17.08 13.62
N LEU A 210 -5.18 -17.22 12.30
CA LEU A 210 -6.38 -17.79 11.67
C LEU A 210 -6.41 -19.31 11.93
N GLU A 211 -7.35 -19.77 12.76
CA GLU A 211 -7.45 -21.19 13.16
C GLU A 211 -7.96 -22.09 12.02
N GLU A 212 -8.91 -21.59 11.23
CA GLU A 212 -9.54 -22.33 10.13
C GLU A 212 -9.26 -21.64 8.79
N PRO A 213 -8.10 -21.89 8.16
CA PRO A 213 -7.80 -21.32 6.85
C PRO A 213 -8.69 -21.96 5.77
N ASP A 214 -9.43 -21.10 5.06
CA ASP A 214 -10.21 -21.50 3.89
C ASP A 214 -9.33 -21.55 2.64
N PHE A 215 -9.60 -22.51 1.76
CA PHE A 215 -8.88 -22.68 0.50
C PHE A 215 -9.88 -22.74 -0.67
N ASP A 216 -9.93 -21.66 -1.43
CA ASP A 216 -10.79 -21.54 -2.60
C ASP A 216 -9.98 -21.70 -3.89
N TYR A 217 -10.14 -22.85 -4.55
CA TYR A 217 -9.50 -23.11 -5.85
C TYR A 217 -9.84 -22.06 -6.92
N SER A 218 -10.99 -21.39 -6.83
CA SER A 218 -11.39 -20.36 -7.79
C SER A 218 -10.56 -19.08 -7.69
N ARG A 219 -9.78 -18.91 -6.62
CA ARG A 219 -8.84 -17.80 -6.42
C ARG A 219 -7.44 -18.08 -6.96
N ILE A 220 -7.17 -19.28 -7.45
CA ILE A 220 -5.91 -19.60 -8.13
C ILE A 220 -5.99 -19.13 -9.58
N CYS A 221 -4.95 -18.48 -10.08
CA CYS A 221 -4.86 -18.01 -11.46
C CYS A 221 -4.60 -19.16 -12.46
N LEU A 222 -5.56 -20.08 -12.57
CA LEU A 222 -5.53 -21.21 -13.49
C LEU A 222 -6.86 -21.35 -14.24
N PRO A 223 -6.86 -21.71 -15.53
CA PRO A 223 -8.10 -22.07 -16.22
C PRO A 223 -8.79 -23.26 -15.53
N PRO A 224 -10.13 -23.27 -15.41
CA PRO A 224 -11.08 -22.29 -15.95
C PRO A 224 -11.36 -21.07 -15.04
N ALA A 225 -10.80 -21.00 -13.83
CA ALA A 225 -11.07 -19.94 -12.86
C ALA A 225 -10.73 -18.54 -13.40
N THR A 226 -9.66 -18.44 -14.19
CA THR A 226 -9.24 -17.18 -14.83
C THR A 226 -10.32 -16.55 -15.69
N TYR A 227 -11.19 -17.32 -16.35
CA TYR A 227 -12.29 -16.76 -17.14
C TYR A 227 -13.34 -16.05 -16.26
N ALA A 228 -13.61 -16.60 -15.07
CA ALA A 228 -14.51 -15.97 -14.11
C ALA A 228 -13.84 -14.74 -13.47
N GLN A 229 -12.56 -14.85 -13.11
CA GLN A 229 -11.78 -13.74 -12.56
C GLN A 229 -11.74 -12.53 -13.49
N GLU A 230 -11.55 -12.72 -14.80
CA GLU A 230 -11.55 -11.65 -15.80
C GLU A 230 -12.93 -10.97 -15.91
N LYS A 231 -14.02 -11.75 -15.88
CA LYS A 231 -15.37 -11.17 -15.83
C LYS A 231 -15.58 -10.36 -14.55
N GLN A 232 -15.17 -10.88 -13.40
CA GLN A 232 -15.28 -10.19 -12.11
C GLN A 232 -14.56 -8.84 -12.13
N LYS A 233 -13.40 -8.71 -12.80
CA LYS A 233 -12.70 -7.42 -12.91
C LYS A 233 -13.58 -6.33 -13.49
N ILE A 234 -14.30 -6.65 -14.56
CA ILE A 234 -15.10 -5.68 -15.33
C ILE A 234 -16.50 -5.52 -14.74
N GLU A 235 -17.16 -6.61 -14.37
CA GLU A 235 -18.56 -6.62 -13.98
C GLU A 235 -18.77 -6.27 -12.51
N GLN A 236 -17.76 -6.44 -11.65
CA GLN A 236 -17.89 -6.29 -10.20
C GLN A 236 -16.84 -5.33 -9.62
N ARG A 237 -15.56 -5.62 -9.81
CA ARG A 237 -14.46 -4.92 -9.12
C ARG A 237 -14.30 -3.48 -9.60
N TYR A 238 -14.32 -3.26 -10.90
CA TYR A 238 -14.19 -1.91 -11.48
C TYR A 238 -15.37 -0.99 -11.12
N PRO A 239 -16.66 -1.41 -11.26
CA PRO A 239 -17.79 -0.64 -10.77
C PRO A 239 -17.75 -0.36 -9.27
N ALA A 240 -17.37 -1.34 -8.45
CA ALA A 240 -17.25 -1.16 -7.00
C ALA A 240 -16.16 -0.13 -6.64
N ALA A 241 -15.04 -0.12 -7.36
CA ALA A 241 -14.01 0.90 -7.18
C ALA A 241 -14.51 2.30 -7.53
N ILE A 242 -15.21 2.47 -8.66
CA ILE A 242 -15.82 3.75 -9.05
C ILE A 242 -16.81 4.22 -7.99
N GLN A 243 -17.68 3.32 -7.52
CA GLN A 243 -18.64 3.62 -6.47
C GLN A 243 -17.93 4.11 -5.20
N PHE A 244 -16.95 3.35 -4.71
CA PHE A 244 -16.19 3.70 -3.51
C PHE A 244 -15.50 5.07 -3.65
N ILE A 245 -14.80 5.30 -4.78
CA ILE A 245 -14.10 6.56 -5.08
C ILE A 245 -15.09 7.74 -5.08
N THR A 246 -16.27 7.56 -5.68
CA THR A 246 -17.29 8.61 -5.79
C THR A 246 -17.93 8.92 -4.44
N GLU A 247 -18.32 7.90 -3.68
CA GLU A 247 -18.97 8.06 -2.37
C GLU A 247 -18.02 8.71 -1.35
N HIS A 248 -16.74 8.38 -1.40
CA HIS A 248 -15.72 8.91 -0.50
C HIS A 248 -15.04 10.18 -1.01
N LYS A 249 -15.37 10.63 -2.23
CA LYS A 249 -14.82 11.84 -2.87
C LYS A 249 -13.28 11.84 -2.88
N LEU A 250 -12.68 10.72 -3.28
CA LEU A 250 -11.22 10.56 -3.20
C LEU A 250 -10.44 11.41 -4.22
N ASN A 251 -11.10 11.83 -5.30
CA ASN A 251 -10.51 12.74 -6.28
C ASN A 251 -10.67 14.20 -5.82
N GLU A 252 -9.55 14.92 -5.75
CA GLU A 252 -9.55 16.35 -5.47
C GLU A 252 -9.76 17.16 -6.76
N TYR A 253 -10.63 18.16 -6.71
CA TYR A 253 -10.85 19.12 -7.80
C TYR A 253 -10.38 20.50 -7.37
N HIS A 254 -9.51 21.12 -8.16
CA HIS A 254 -8.97 22.45 -7.90
C HIS A 254 -9.35 23.40 -9.03
N GLU A 255 -9.89 24.56 -8.70
CA GLU A 255 -10.13 25.59 -9.71
C GLU A 255 -8.79 26.09 -10.27
N GLY A 256 -8.69 26.15 -11.60
CA GLY A 256 -7.46 26.54 -12.28
C GLY A 256 -7.74 27.23 -13.62
N SER A 257 -6.69 27.83 -14.19
CA SER A 257 -6.79 28.51 -15.49
C SER A 257 -6.97 27.56 -16.68
N ARG A 258 -6.92 26.24 -16.45
CA ARG A 258 -7.11 25.19 -17.45
C ARG A 258 -8.35 24.39 -17.07
N SER A 259 -9.44 24.58 -17.82
CA SER A 259 -10.70 23.86 -17.63
C SER A 259 -10.75 22.52 -18.38
N ASP A 260 -9.68 22.18 -19.12
CA ASP A 260 -9.54 20.97 -19.93
C ASP A 260 -8.65 19.90 -19.28
N VAL A 261 -8.13 20.17 -18.07
CA VAL A 261 -7.28 19.27 -17.30
C VAL A 261 -7.94 19.01 -15.94
N GLY A 262 -8.41 17.79 -15.71
CA GLY A 262 -9.11 17.37 -14.48
C GLY A 262 -10.11 16.27 -14.74
#